data_AF-A0A2W5T7E0-F1
#
_entry.id   AF-A0A2W5T7E0-F1
#
_cell.length_a   1.000
_cell.length_b   1.000
_cell.length_c   1.000
_cell.angle_alpha   90.00
_cell.angle_beta   90.00
_cell.angle_gamma   90.00
#
_symmetry.space_group_name_H-M   'P 1'
#
loop_
_entity.id
_entity.type
_entity.pdbx_description
1 polymer ?
#
loop_
_entity_poly.entity_id
_entity_poly.type
_entity_poly.pdbx_seq_one_letter_code
_entity_poly.pdbx_strand_id
1 'polypeptide(L)'
;MAWLTSDDSRIGLGCMRLPSDASATVHAALEAGVTVFDTAHAYGDNEKRLGRWLSEHPLGARARVVTKGGLIRVGEEWRNDARAKALVAQCTASREALGRDIDLYLLHAVDPRVSLTTSMRALEALRRDGVVRAIGVSNVTRAQLEEAAAVAQVSAVQLSLSVFDDGAVKSGVLARARWSLASRCSATRRSAARSARSR
;
A
#
# COMPACT_ATOMS: atom_id res chain seq x y z
N MET A 1 6.27 9.05 9.46
CA MET A 1 5.07 9.89 9.24
C MET A 1 3.94 9.02 8.72
N ALA A 2 2.68 9.34 9.02
CA ALA A 2 1.55 8.68 8.36
C ALA A 2 1.55 9.06 6.86
N TRP A 3 1.25 8.10 5.98
CA TRP A 3 1.21 8.35 4.54
C TRP A 3 -0.11 8.98 4.09
N LEU A 4 -1.13 8.91 4.94
CA LEU A 4 -2.40 9.65 4.82
C LEU A 4 -2.47 10.77 5.86
N THR A 5 -3.20 11.81 5.50
CA THR A 5 -3.52 12.98 6.33
C THR A 5 -5.02 13.06 6.60
N SER A 6 -5.46 14.04 7.41
CA SER A 6 -6.89 14.30 7.64
C SER A 6 -7.63 14.78 6.39
N ASP A 7 -6.89 15.29 5.40
CA ASP A 7 -7.44 15.87 4.17
C ASP A 7 -7.62 14.81 3.08
N ASP A 8 -7.07 13.61 3.28
CA ASP A 8 -7.23 12.50 2.37
C ASP A 8 -8.59 11.81 2.55
N SER A 9 -9.18 11.38 1.44
CA SER A 9 -10.47 10.70 1.44
C SER A 9 -10.41 9.39 2.23
N ARG A 10 -11.47 9.12 2.99
CA ARG A 10 -11.70 7.82 3.64
C ARG A 10 -12.16 6.73 2.67
N ILE A 11 -12.59 7.13 1.46
CA ILE A 11 -13.01 6.25 0.38
C ILE A 11 -11.98 6.38 -0.75
N GLY A 12 -11.34 5.27 -1.09
CA GLY A 12 -10.42 5.17 -2.23
C GLY A 12 -11.06 4.47 -3.42
N LEU A 13 -10.44 4.62 -4.59
CA LEU A 13 -10.82 3.91 -5.82
C LEU A 13 -9.86 2.74 -6.08
N GLY A 14 -10.39 1.52 -6.07
CA GLY A 14 -9.68 0.33 -6.51
C GLY A 14 -9.67 0.25 -8.05
N CYS A 15 -8.48 0.23 -8.65
CA CYS A 15 -8.30 0.40 -10.08
C CYS A 15 -8.20 -0.92 -10.86
N MET A 16 -8.11 -2.08 -10.18
CA MET A 16 -7.88 -3.39 -10.79
C MET A 16 -8.82 -3.73 -11.96
N ARG A 17 -10.10 -3.37 -11.83
CA ARG A 17 -11.16 -3.72 -12.80
C ARG A 17 -11.61 -2.54 -13.67
N LEU A 18 -10.85 -1.44 -13.67
CA LEU A 18 -11.17 -0.34 -14.58
C LEU A 18 -10.97 -0.79 -16.04
N PRO A 19 -11.95 -0.54 -16.93
CA PRO A 19 -11.78 -0.83 -18.34
C PRO A 19 -10.69 0.07 -18.96
N SER A 20 -10.30 -0.23 -20.20
CA SER A 20 -9.23 0.49 -20.91
C SER A 20 -9.50 1.97 -21.16
N ASP A 21 -10.76 2.37 -21.11
CA ASP A 21 -11.28 3.71 -21.40
C ASP A 21 -11.93 4.35 -20.16
N ALA A 22 -11.39 4.06 -18.96
CA ALA A 22 -11.96 4.52 -17.69
C ALA A 22 -11.50 5.93 -17.22
N SER A 23 -10.99 6.78 -18.11
CA SER A 23 -10.50 8.12 -17.73
C SER A 23 -11.60 8.95 -17.06
N ALA A 24 -12.80 8.95 -17.64
CA ALA A 24 -13.96 9.66 -17.10
C ALA A 24 -14.32 9.20 -15.67
N THR A 25 -14.19 7.91 -15.37
CA THR A 25 -14.41 7.36 -14.02
C THR A 25 -13.36 7.87 -13.03
N VAL A 26 -12.09 7.91 -13.44
CA VAL A 26 -11.00 8.43 -12.59
C VAL A 26 -11.17 9.94 -12.35
N HIS A 27 -11.55 10.70 -13.38
CA HIS A 27 -11.79 12.14 -13.28
C HIS A 27 -13.00 12.44 -12.38
N ALA A 28 -14.11 11.74 -12.57
CA ALA A 28 -15.29 11.87 -11.70
C ALA A 28 -14.96 11.53 -10.23
N ALA A 29 -14.11 10.52 -9.98
CA ALA A 29 -13.65 10.21 -8.64
C ALA A 29 -12.83 11.36 -8.03
N LEU A 30 -11.92 11.96 -8.81
CA LEU A 30 -11.15 13.13 -8.38
C LEU A 30 -12.06 14.33 -8.04
N GLU A 31 -13.04 14.63 -8.90
CA GLU A 31 -14.02 15.70 -8.70
C GLU A 31 -14.90 15.45 -7.46
N ALA A 32 -15.23 14.18 -7.18
CA ALA A 32 -15.93 13.77 -5.96
C ALA A 32 -15.04 13.81 -4.70
N GLY A 33 -13.77 14.20 -4.81
CA GLY A 33 -12.84 14.34 -3.70
C GLY A 33 -12.11 13.05 -3.31
N VAL A 34 -12.17 11.99 -4.12
CA VAL A 34 -11.34 10.79 -3.91
C VAL A 34 -9.87 11.14 -4.10
N THR A 35 -9.06 10.91 -3.07
CA THR A 35 -7.61 11.14 -3.12
C THR A 35 -6.80 9.86 -3.18
N VAL A 36 -7.35 8.69 -2.87
CA VAL A 36 -6.58 7.44 -2.81
C VAL A 36 -6.92 6.53 -3.98
N PHE A 37 -5.93 6.14 -4.76
CA PHE A 37 -6.06 5.27 -5.93
C PHE A 37 -5.18 4.03 -5.74
N ASP A 38 -5.80 2.85 -5.75
CA ASP A 38 -5.16 1.57 -5.48
C ASP A 38 -5.03 0.74 -6.77
N THR A 39 -3.80 0.40 -7.15
CA THR A 39 -3.44 -0.44 -8.30
C THR A 39 -2.41 -1.50 -7.87
N ALA A 40 -1.84 -2.26 -8.80
CA ALA A 40 -0.75 -3.19 -8.53
C ALA A 40 0.07 -3.46 -9.80
N HIS A 41 1.35 -3.79 -9.62
CA HIS A 41 2.25 -4.18 -10.70
C HIS A 41 1.69 -5.32 -11.57
N ALA A 42 0.99 -6.26 -10.95
CA ALA A 42 0.47 -7.42 -11.63
C ALA A 42 -0.85 -7.19 -12.39
N TYR A 43 -1.39 -5.96 -12.39
CA TYR A 43 -2.65 -5.62 -13.08
C TYR A 43 -2.44 -5.22 -14.55
N GLY A 44 -1.54 -5.89 -15.26
CA GLY A 44 -1.25 -5.58 -16.67
C GLY A 44 -0.78 -4.13 -16.86
N ASP A 45 -1.39 -3.40 -17.79
CA ASP A 45 -1.05 -1.99 -18.06
C ASP A 45 -1.85 -0.98 -17.22
N ASN A 46 -2.54 -1.44 -16.16
CA ASN A 46 -3.38 -0.60 -15.30
C ASN A 46 -2.62 0.58 -14.67
N GLU A 47 -1.38 0.37 -14.23
CA GLU A 47 -0.52 1.42 -13.66
C GLU A 47 -0.23 2.53 -14.68
N LYS A 48 0.07 2.15 -15.92
CA LYS A 48 0.33 3.08 -17.02
C LYS A 48 -0.89 3.92 -17.36
N ARG A 49 -2.06 3.28 -17.43
CA ARG A 49 -3.33 3.97 -17.69
C ARG A 49 -3.70 4.91 -16.54
N LEU A 50 -3.60 4.45 -15.29
CA LEU A 50 -3.88 5.27 -14.11
C LEU A 50 -2.96 6.48 -14.04
N GLY A 51 -1.65 6.30 -14.25
CA GLY A 51 -0.68 7.39 -14.28
C GLY A 51 -1.05 8.47 -15.30
N ARG A 52 -1.39 8.05 -16.52
CA ARG A 52 -1.87 8.95 -17.58
C ARG A 52 -3.17 9.67 -17.18
N TRP A 53 -4.19 8.96 -16.72
CA TRP A 53 -5.47 9.60 -16.40
C TRP A 53 -5.36 10.61 -15.26
N LEU A 54 -4.51 10.34 -14.28
CA LEU A 54 -4.22 11.28 -13.20
C LEU A 54 -3.46 12.52 -13.71
N SER A 55 -2.54 12.38 -14.66
CA SER A 55 -1.81 13.54 -15.20
C SER A 55 -2.65 14.42 -16.14
N GLU A 56 -3.70 13.86 -16.75
CA GLU A 56 -4.64 14.57 -17.62
C GLU A 56 -5.63 15.48 -16.86
N HIS A 57 -5.73 15.37 -15.53
CA HIS A 57 -6.70 16.10 -14.73
C HIS A 57 -6.03 17.03 -13.70
N PRO A 58 -6.46 18.31 -13.57
CA PRO A 58 -5.84 19.26 -12.63
C PRO A 58 -5.80 18.78 -11.17
N LEU A 59 -6.84 18.07 -10.73
CA LEU A 59 -6.92 17.52 -9.37
C LEU A 59 -6.01 16.28 -9.15
N GLY A 60 -5.45 15.68 -10.20
CA GLY A 60 -4.63 14.47 -10.10
C GLY A 60 -3.32 14.66 -9.33
N ALA A 61 -2.84 15.90 -9.18
CA ALA A 61 -1.71 16.21 -8.30
C ALA A 61 -2.00 15.88 -6.81
N ARG A 62 -3.28 15.85 -6.40
CA ARG A 62 -3.71 15.50 -5.04
C ARG A 62 -3.80 13.98 -4.82
N ALA A 63 -3.69 13.18 -5.88
CA ALA A 63 -3.83 11.73 -5.79
C ALA A 63 -2.67 11.09 -5.01
N ARG A 64 -3.02 10.25 -4.04
CA ARG A 64 -2.17 9.28 -3.36
C ARG A 64 -2.26 7.96 -4.10
N VAL A 65 -1.13 7.44 -4.54
CA VAL A 65 -1.08 6.16 -5.26
C VAL A 65 -0.58 5.05 -4.33
N VAL A 66 -1.41 4.02 -4.24
CA VAL A 66 -1.06 2.73 -3.65
C VAL A 66 -0.78 1.75 -4.78
N THR A 67 0.39 1.13 -4.77
CA THR A 67 0.68 -0.01 -5.64
C THR A 67 1.34 -1.16 -4.87
N LYS A 68 1.51 -2.30 -5.53
CA LYS A 68 1.88 -3.56 -4.89
C LYS A 68 2.81 -4.38 -5.78
N GLY A 69 3.79 -5.02 -5.15
CA GLY A 69 4.65 -6.04 -5.76
C GLY A 69 4.63 -7.35 -4.97
N GLY A 70 5.39 -8.34 -5.41
CA GLY A 70 5.42 -9.67 -4.80
C GLY A 70 4.43 -10.66 -5.41
N LEU A 71 3.63 -10.19 -6.37
CA LEU A 71 2.76 -10.99 -7.22
C LEU A 71 3.02 -10.54 -8.67
N ILE A 72 3.02 -11.47 -9.60
CA ILE A 72 3.16 -11.24 -11.03
C ILE A 72 2.07 -11.99 -11.79
N ARG A 73 1.80 -11.55 -13.01
CA ARG A 73 0.87 -12.19 -13.94
C ARG A 73 1.68 -12.91 -15.02
N VAL A 74 1.49 -14.22 -15.16
CA VAL A 74 2.11 -15.03 -16.22
C VAL A 74 0.98 -15.65 -17.02
N GLY A 75 0.67 -15.08 -18.18
CA GLY A 75 -0.55 -15.39 -18.92
C GLY A 75 -1.79 -15.08 -18.07
N GLU A 76 -2.63 -16.09 -17.83
CA GLU A 76 -3.83 -15.98 -17.00
C GLU A 76 -3.61 -16.38 -15.53
N GLU A 77 -2.39 -16.72 -15.14
CA GLU A 77 -2.08 -17.16 -13.78
C GLU A 77 -1.44 -16.06 -12.95
N TRP A 78 -1.80 -16.04 -11.67
CA TRP A 78 -1.10 -15.24 -10.67
C TRP A 78 -0.01 -16.09 -10.02
N ARG A 79 1.21 -15.55 -9.95
CA ARG A 79 2.34 -16.23 -9.31
C ARG A 79 3.03 -15.29 -8.32
N ASN A 80 3.38 -15.83 -7.16
CA ASN A 80 4.15 -15.07 -6.18
C ASN A 80 5.58 -14.87 -6.70
N ASP A 81 6.13 -13.68 -6.48
CA ASP A 81 7.55 -13.40 -6.67
C ASP A 81 7.99 -12.31 -5.69
N ALA A 82 8.07 -12.70 -4.42
CA ALA A 82 8.45 -11.79 -3.33
C ALA A 82 9.96 -11.80 -3.04
N ARG A 83 10.80 -12.24 -3.99
CA ARG A 83 12.27 -12.16 -3.84
C ARG A 83 12.68 -10.69 -3.77
N ALA A 84 13.64 -10.36 -2.91
CA ALA A 84 14.08 -8.97 -2.71
C ALA A 84 14.42 -8.23 -4.03
N LYS A 85 15.18 -8.87 -4.92
CA LYS A 85 15.52 -8.32 -6.24
C LYS A 85 14.28 -8.08 -7.12
N ALA A 86 13.31 -8.99 -7.08
CA ALA A 86 12.08 -8.87 -7.84
C ALA A 86 11.22 -7.71 -7.31
N LEU A 87 11.07 -7.58 -5.99
CA LEU A 87 10.32 -6.49 -5.35
C LEU A 87 10.87 -5.10 -5.70
N VAL A 88 12.20 -4.96 -5.73
CA VAL A 88 12.87 -3.70 -6.13
C VAL A 88 12.65 -3.41 -7.62
N ALA A 89 12.81 -4.41 -8.48
CA ALA A 89 12.59 -4.25 -9.92
C ALA A 89 11.13 -3.89 -10.25
N GLN A 90 10.18 -4.59 -9.62
CA GLN A 90 8.74 -4.33 -9.77
C GLN A 90 8.38 -2.94 -9.29
N CYS A 91 8.91 -2.49 -8.15
CA CYS A 91 8.68 -1.14 -7.64
C CYS A 91 9.18 -0.07 -8.62
N THR A 92 10.37 -0.27 -9.19
CA THR A 92 10.96 0.63 -10.19
C THR A 92 10.09 0.69 -11.44
N ALA A 93 9.70 -0.47 -11.98
CA ALA A 93 8.81 -0.54 -13.14
C ALA A 93 7.44 0.11 -12.87
N SER A 94 6.88 -0.05 -11.67
CA SER A 94 5.64 0.59 -11.28
C SER A 94 5.77 2.12 -11.23
N ARG A 95 6.87 2.67 -10.70
CA ARG A 95 7.11 4.13 -10.73
C ARG A 95 7.20 4.66 -12.16
N GLU A 96 7.90 3.95 -13.03
CA GLU A 96 8.02 4.31 -14.45
C GLU A 96 6.67 4.26 -15.16
N ALA A 97 5.89 3.19 -14.95
CA ALA A 97 4.56 3.05 -15.54
C ALA A 97 3.61 4.15 -15.05
N LEU A 98 3.59 4.43 -13.75
CA LEU A 98 2.75 5.47 -13.15
C LEU A 98 3.19 6.89 -13.54
N GLY A 99 4.45 7.09 -13.90
CA GLY A 99 5.02 8.42 -14.18
C GLY A 99 4.99 9.37 -12.98
N ARG A 100 4.91 8.84 -11.75
CA ARG A 100 4.83 9.62 -10.50
C ARG A 100 5.30 8.82 -9.29
N ASP A 101 5.43 9.48 -8.15
CA ASP A 101 5.82 8.84 -6.89
C ASP A 101 4.75 7.87 -6.36
N ILE A 102 5.22 6.85 -5.65
CA ILE A 102 4.39 5.87 -4.94
C ILE A 102 4.28 6.30 -3.48
N ASP A 103 3.05 6.58 -3.02
CA ASP A 103 2.79 6.95 -1.63
C ASP A 103 2.81 5.73 -0.70
N LEU A 104 2.33 4.58 -1.17
CA LEU A 104 2.33 3.33 -0.43
C LEU A 104 2.64 2.14 -1.34
N TYR A 105 3.68 1.38 -0.99
CA TYR A 105 4.03 0.15 -1.67
C TYR A 105 3.73 -1.07 -0.78
N LEU A 106 2.86 -1.95 -1.26
CA LEU A 106 2.44 -3.14 -0.51
C LEU A 106 3.17 -4.39 -1.00
N LEU A 107 3.52 -5.27 -0.06
CA LEU A 107 3.70 -6.69 -0.39
C LEU A 107 2.32 -7.28 -0.69
N HIS A 108 2.04 -7.60 -1.95
CA HIS A 108 0.73 -8.01 -2.46
C HIS A 108 0.29 -9.37 -1.89
N ALA A 109 1.24 -10.30 -1.75
CA ALA A 109 1.05 -11.61 -1.14
C ALA A 109 2.37 -12.14 -0.58
N VAL A 110 2.30 -12.96 0.46
CA VAL A 110 3.48 -13.66 1.00
C VAL A 110 3.85 -14.80 0.06
N ASP A 111 5.12 -14.86 -0.36
CA ASP A 111 5.65 -15.99 -1.15
C ASP A 111 6.08 -17.11 -0.20
N PRO A 112 5.49 -18.32 -0.27
CA PRO A 112 5.88 -19.43 0.61
C PRO A 112 7.33 -19.91 0.39
N ARG A 113 7.97 -19.53 -0.71
CA ARG A 113 9.36 -19.92 -1.05
C ARG A 113 10.39 -18.89 -0.59
N VAL A 114 9.96 -17.75 -0.04
CA VAL A 114 10.84 -16.65 0.39
C VAL A 114 10.48 -16.28 1.81
N SER A 115 11.46 -16.12 2.70
CA SER A 115 11.16 -15.68 4.06
C SER A 115 10.53 -14.28 4.03
N LEU A 116 9.43 -14.11 4.77
CA LEU A 116 8.73 -12.82 4.83
C LEU A 116 9.66 -11.70 5.31
N THR A 117 10.55 -12.01 6.27
CA THR A 117 11.62 -11.11 6.69
C THR A 117 12.49 -10.59 5.54
N THR A 118 12.85 -11.44 4.56
CA THR A 118 13.64 -11.00 3.38
C THR A 118 12.86 -10.02 2.53
N SER A 119 11.59 -10.32 2.24
CA SER A 119 10.70 -9.44 1.48
C SER A 119 10.51 -8.09 2.17
N MET A 120 10.27 -8.12 3.48
CA MET A 120 10.05 -6.91 4.27
C MET A 120 11.31 -6.04 4.39
N ARG A 121 12.50 -6.62 4.47
CA ARG A 121 13.77 -5.86 4.41
C ARG A 121 13.95 -5.15 3.07
N ALA A 122 13.53 -5.78 1.97
CA ALA A 122 13.58 -5.15 0.65
C ALA A 122 12.62 -3.95 0.55
N LEU A 123 11.40 -4.10 1.06
CA LEU A 123 10.42 -2.99 1.15
C LEU A 123 10.96 -1.85 2.04
N GLU A 124 11.54 -2.18 3.20
CA GLU A 124 12.09 -1.17 4.09
C GLU A 124 13.29 -0.42 3.48
N ALA A 125 14.13 -1.09 2.71
CA ALA A 125 15.19 -0.44 1.95
C ALA A 125 14.61 0.57 0.95
N LEU A 126 13.59 0.17 0.16
CA LEU A 126 12.91 1.09 -0.77
C LEU A 126 12.33 2.32 -0.05
N ARG A 127 11.75 2.14 1.14
CA ARG A 127 11.22 3.24 1.95
C ARG A 127 12.31 4.15 2.51
N ARG A 128 13.35 3.54 3.09
CA ARG A 128 14.48 4.26 3.71
C ARG A 128 15.23 5.09 2.67
N ASP A 129 15.40 4.54 1.47
CA ASP A 129 16.12 5.17 0.36
C ASP A 129 15.22 6.16 -0.41
N GLY A 130 13.97 6.39 0.04
CA GLY A 130 13.06 7.40 -0.51
C GLY A 130 12.40 7.02 -1.83
N VAL A 131 12.52 5.78 -2.29
CA VAL A 131 11.89 5.29 -3.52
C VAL A 131 10.36 5.26 -3.37
N VAL A 132 9.87 4.96 -2.17
CA VAL A 132 8.45 4.98 -1.80
C VAL A 132 8.27 5.68 -0.46
N ARG A 133 7.14 6.37 -0.25
CA ARG A 133 6.93 7.12 1.00
C ARG A 133 6.64 6.19 2.19
N ALA A 134 5.87 5.14 1.96
CA ALA A 134 5.51 4.16 2.97
C ALA A 134 5.38 2.76 2.40
N ILE A 135 5.37 1.77 3.30
CA ILE A 135 5.21 0.36 2.96
C ILE A 135 4.10 -0.28 3.78
N GLY A 136 3.55 -1.36 3.25
CA GLY A 136 2.58 -2.17 3.95
C GLY A 136 2.54 -3.60 3.41
N VAL A 137 1.52 -4.34 3.84
CA VAL A 137 1.32 -5.73 3.46
C VAL A 137 -0.14 -5.98 3.08
N SER A 138 -0.38 -6.99 2.26
CA SER A 138 -1.69 -7.45 1.85
C SER A 138 -1.82 -8.96 2.05
N ASN A 139 -3.04 -9.44 2.30
CA ASN A 139 -3.35 -10.87 2.38
C ASN A 139 -2.48 -11.65 3.40
N VAL A 140 -2.21 -11.04 4.55
CA VAL A 140 -1.39 -11.63 5.61
C VAL A 140 -2.24 -12.23 6.72
N THR A 141 -1.74 -13.29 7.35
CA THR A 141 -2.24 -13.76 8.64
C THR A 141 -1.80 -12.84 9.78
N ARG A 142 -2.38 -13.01 10.96
CA ARG A 142 -1.93 -12.28 12.17
C ARG A 142 -0.45 -12.52 12.48
N ALA A 143 0.01 -13.78 12.40
CA ALA A 143 1.40 -14.14 12.68
C ALA A 143 2.36 -13.50 11.67
N GLN A 144 2.00 -13.53 10.38
CA GLN A 144 2.78 -12.85 9.34
C GLN A 144 2.82 -11.34 9.54
N LEU A 145 1.71 -10.72 9.96
CA LEU A 145 1.70 -9.29 10.30
C LEU A 145 2.62 -8.97 11.49
N GLU A 146 2.68 -9.84 12.49
CA GLU A 146 3.59 -9.71 13.63
C GLU A 146 5.06 -9.83 13.20
N GLU A 147 5.39 -10.81 12.36
CA GLU A 147 6.74 -10.95 11.78
C GLU A 147 7.13 -9.72 10.94
N ALA A 148 6.24 -9.27 10.04
CA ALA A 148 6.49 -8.10 9.20
C ALA A 148 6.70 -6.83 10.03
N ALA A 149 5.91 -6.64 11.10
CA ALA A 149 6.01 -5.50 12.00
C ALA A 149 7.26 -5.53 12.89
N ALA A 150 7.90 -6.69 13.07
CA ALA A 150 9.19 -6.81 13.76
C ALA A 150 10.36 -6.34 12.87
N VAL A 151 10.20 -6.36 11.55
CA VAL A 151 11.24 -5.98 10.58
C VAL A 151 11.15 -4.50 10.20
N ALA A 152 9.95 -3.97 9.99
CA ALA A 152 9.76 -2.63 9.47
C ALA A 152 8.45 -1.97 9.94
N GLN A 153 8.34 -0.66 9.73
CA GLN A 153 7.10 0.07 10.02
C GLN A 153 6.04 -0.22 8.94
N VAL A 154 5.19 -1.21 9.20
CA VAL A 154 4.00 -1.51 8.39
C VAL A 154 2.96 -0.39 8.58
N SER A 155 2.77 0.41 7.54
CA SER A 155 1.92 1.61 7.56
C SER A 155 0.49 1.35 7.11
N ALA A 156 0.24 0.23 6.43
CA ALA A 156 -1.09 -0.22 6.03
C ALA A 156 -1.13 -1.75 5.95
N VAL A 157 -2.32 -2.31 6.18
CA VAL A 157 -2.62 -3.74 5.98
C VAL A 157 -3.88 -3.80 5.12
N GLN A 158 -3.79 -4.36 3.92
CA GLN A 158 -4.93 -4.57 3.04
C GLN A 158 -5.43 -6.02 3.19
N LEU A 159 -6.73 -6.18 3.45
CA LEU A 159 -7.36 -7.46 3.74
C LEU A 159 -8.71 -7.54 3.04
N SER A 160 -9.18 -8.75 2.76
CA SER A 160 -10.58 -8.98 2.44
C SER A 160 -11.42 -8.79 3.70
N LEU A 161 -12.45 -7.95 3.59
CA LEU A 161 -13.42 -7.70 4.65
C LEU A 161 -14.73 -7.21 4.02
N SER A 162 -15.82 -7.90 4.28
CA SER A 162 -17.17 -7.48 3.91
C SER A 162 -18.19 -8.05 4.89
N VAL A 163 -19.47 -7.69 4.74
CA VAL A 163 -20.55 -8.31 5.50
C VAL A 163 -20.69 -9.82 5.22
N PHE A 164 -20.11 -10.31 4.12
CA PHE A 164 -20.10 -11.72 3.71
C PHE A 164 -18.74 -12.39 3.93
N ASP A 165 -17.72 -11.65 4.34
CA ASP A 165 -16.38 -12.16 4.63
C ASP A 165 -15.80 -11.44 5.84
N ASP A 166 -15.93 -12.07 7.00
CA ASP A 166 -15.44 -11.59 8.28
C ASP A 166 -14.17 -12.35 8.74
N GLY A 167 -13.51 -13.08 7.84
CA GLY A 167 -12.32 -13.88 8.17
C GLY A 167 -11.20 -13.06 8.82
N ALA A 168 -11.01 -11.82 8.37
CA ALA A 168 -10.06 -10.87 8.96
C ALA A 168 -10.39 -10.47 10.41
N VAL A 169 -11.67 -10.46 10.77
CA VAL A 169 -12.14 -10.21 12.14
C VAL A 169 -11.89 -11.46 12.99
N LYS A 170 -12.37 -12.63 12.53
CA LYS A 170 -12.28 -13.91 13.25
C LYS A 170 -10.85 -14.36 13.51
N SER A 171 -9.95 -14.17 12.55
CA SER A 171 -8.52 -14.50 12.70
C SER A 171 -7.74 -13.53 13.60
N GLY A 172 -8.35 -12.40 14.00
CA GLY A 172 -7.73 -11.39 14.84
C GLY A 172 -6.67 -10.52 14.15
N VAL A 173 -6.43 -10.70 12.84
CA VAL A 173 -5.48 -9.86 12.10
C VAL A 173 -5.93 -8.39 12.09
N LEU A 174 -7.24 -8.13 11.99
CA LEU A 174 -7.79 -6.76 12.03
C LEU A 174 -7.53 -6.10 13.40
N ALA A 175 -7.74 -6.83 14.49
CA ALA A 175 -7.49 -6.33 15.84
C ALA A 175 -5.99 -6.00 16.03
N ARG A 176 -5.10 -6.86 15.53
CA ARG A 176 -3.66 -6.63 15.56
C ARG A 176 -3.22 -5.40 14.76
N ALA A 177 -3.82 -5.19 13.59
CA ALA A 177 -3.56 -4.01 12.76
C ALA A 177 -3.95 -2.70 13.49
N ARG A 178 -5.12 -2.69 14.13
CA ARG A 178 -5.59 -1.56 14.96
C ARG A 178 -4.66 -1.27 16.13
N TRP A 179 -4.19 -2.31 16.82
CA TRP A 179 -3.32 -2.14 17.98
C TRP A 179 -1.98 -1.50 17.62
N SER A 180 -1.40 -1.83 16.46
CA SER A 180 -0.16 -1.23 15.94
C SER A 180 -0.26 0.29 15.75
N LEU A 181 -1.44 0.78 15.36
CA LEU A 181 -1.71 2.19 15.08
C LEU A 181 -2.02 2.97 16.38
N ALA A 182 -2.80 2.37 17.28
CA ALA A 182 -3.21 3.00 18.55
C ALA A 182 -2.08 3.10 19.59
N SER A 183 -1.29 2.04 19.77
CA SER A 183 -0.19 2.01 20.74
C SER A 183 0.87 3.09 20.44
N ARG A 184 1.10 3.42 19.16
CA ARG A 184 2.00 4.50 18.74
C ARG A 184 1.45 5.89 18.99
N CYS A 185 0.14 6.11 18.82
CA CYS A 185 -0.50 7.39 19.16
C CYS A 185 -0.33 7.73 20.66
N SER A 186 -0.24 6.71 21.52
CA SER A 186 0.06 6.88 22.95
C SER A 186 1.55 7.09 23.26
N ALA A 187 2.45 6.56 22.43
CA ALA A 187 3.90 6.68 22.61
C ALA A 187 4.42 8.07 22.16
N THR A 188 3.93 8.60 21.04
CA THR A 188 4.27 9.98 20.61
C THR A 188 3.72 11.05 21.56
N ARG A 189 2.52 10.87 22.12
CA ARG A 189 1.98 11.79 23.16
C ARG A 189 2.83 11.78 24.43
N ARG A 190 3.33 10.61 24.87
CA ARG A 190 4.19 10.51 26.05
C ARG A 190 5.59 11.11 25.84
N SER A 191 6.16 11.01 24.64
CA SER A 191 7.43 11.64 24.30
C SER A 191 7.31 13.17 24.27
N ALA A 192 6.27 13.72 23.65
CA ALA A 192 6.00 15.16 23.61
C ALA A 192 5.69 15.76 25.00
N ALA A 193 5.01 15.00 25.87
CA ALA A 193 4.73 15.43 27.24
C ALA A 193 5.99 15.43 28.15
N ARG A 194 6.99 14.60 27.85
CA ARG A 194 8.27 14.56 28.58
C ARG A 194 9.19 15.71 28.20
N SER A 195 9.26 16.09 26.92
CA SER A 195 10.09 17.23 26.47
C SER A 195 9.52 18.59 26.87
N ALA A 196 8.20 18.67 27.12
CA ALA A 196 7.53 19.88 27.62
C ALA A 196 7.70 20.08 29.14
N ARG A 197 8.10 19.04 29.89
CA ARG A 197 8.38 19.12 31.35
C ARG A 197 9.85 19.32 31.69
N SER A 198 10.73 19.31 30.69
CA SER A 198 12.18 19.51 30.84
C SER A 198 12.65 20.86 30.30
N ARG A 199 11.74 21.83 30.19
CA ARG A 199 11.98 23.24 29.89
C ARG A 199 11.27 24.06 30.96
#